data_AF-K2B366-F1
#
_entry.id   AF-K2B366-F1
#
_cell.length_a   1.000
_cell.length_b   1.000
_cell.length_c   1.000
_cell.angle_alpha   90.00
_cell.angle_beta   90.00
_cell.angle_gamma   90.00
#
_symmetry.space_group_name_H-M   'P 1'
#
loop_
_entity.id
_entity.type
_entity.pdbx_description
1 polymer ?
#
loop_
_entity_poly.entity_id
_entity_poly.type
_entity_poly.pdbx_seq_one_letter_code
_entity_poly.pdbx_strand_id
1 'polypeptide(L)'
;MKTGLIEKYGGFLPAIDKKFVISLNEGDTPLVRADKLAGELCPGAELYFKFEGANPTGSFKDRGMTMAISKAVESGSRGVICASTGNTS
;
A
#
# COMPACT_ATOMS: atom_id res chain seq x y z
N MET A 1 10.64 5.44 12.99
CA MET A 1 10.52 4.49 11.85
C MET A 1 9.07 4.45 11.41
N LYS A 2 8.78 4.33 10.11
CA LYS A 2 7.40 4.10 9.64
C LYS A 2 6.93 2.72 10.10
N THR A 3 5.66 2.61 10.49
CA THR A 3 4.99 1.34 10.79
C THR A 3 4.39 0.77 9.51
N GLY A 4 4.64 -0.51 9.22
CA GLY A 4 4.05 -1.21 8.07
C GLY A 4 2.52 -1.34 8.14
N LEU A 5 1.91 -1.55 6.97
CA LEU A 5 0.45 -1.54 6.80
C LEU A 5 -0.26 -2.56 7.70
N ILE A 6 0.26 -3.79 7.78
CA ILE A 6 -0.38 -4.88 8.53
C ILE A 6 -0.38 -4.59 10.03
N GLU A 7 0.74 -4.09 10.57
CA GLU A 7 0.83 -3.74 11.99
C GLU A 7 -0.11 -2.57 12.33
N LYS A 8 -0.22 -1.56 11.43
CA LYS A 8 -1.08 -0.39 11.65
C LYS A 8 -2.58 -0.71 11.57
N TYR A 9 -2.99 -1.62 10.69
CA TYR A 9 -4.40 -1.88 10.36
C TYR A 9 -4.85 -3.32 10.62
N GLY A 10 -4.10 -4.11 11.38
CA GLY A 10 -4.36 -5.55 11.59
C GLY A 10 -5.79 -5.90 12.01
N GLY A 11 -6.47 -5.02 12.77
CA GLY A 11 -7.87 -5.21 13.16
C GLY A 11 -8.89 -5.16 12.01
N PHE A 12 -8.49 -4.68 10.83
CA PHE A 12 -9.32 -4.60 9.62
C PHE A 12 -8.91 -5.59 8.53
N LEU A 13 -7.88 -6.39 8.78
CA LEU A 13 -7.27 -7.30 7.80
C LEU A 13 -7.56 -8.76 8.17
N PRO A 14 -7.46 -9.70 7.21
CA PRO A 14 -7.47 -11.12 7.52
C PRO A 14 -6.42 -11.46 8.58
N ALA A 15 -6.80 -12.28 9.55
CA ALA A 15 -5.90 -12.72 10.62
C ALA A 15 -4.62 -13.35 10.05
N ILE A 16 -3.49 -13.02 10.66
CA ILE A 16 -2.17 -13.54 10.33
C ILE A 16 -1.29 -13.57 11.59
N ASP A 17 -0.52 -14.64 11.76
CA ASP A 17 0.49 -14.69 12.83
C ASP A 17 1.61 -13.66 12.52
N LYS A 18 1.93 -12.82 13.51
CA LYS A 18 2.93 -11.75 13.39
C LYS A 18 4.29 -12.24 12.86
N LYS A 19 4.67 -13.49 13.13
CA LYS A 19 5.94 -14.05 12.64
C LYS A 19 6.00 -14.21 11.12
N PHE A 20 4.85 -14.23 10.44
CA PHE A 20 4.76 -14.31 8.98
C PHE A 20 4.57 -12.95 8.30
N VAL A 21 4.49 -11.86 9.07
CA VAL A 21 4.33 -10.52 8.52
C VAL A 21 5.60 -10.09 7.80
N ILE A 22 5.49 -9.90 6.49
CA ILE A 22 6.54 -9.42 5.60
C ILE A 22 6.14 -8.02 5.14
N SER A 23 6.92 -7.01 5.55
CA SER A 23 6.65 -5.62 5.23
C SER A 23 7.93 -4.89 4.84
N LEU A 24 7.79 -3.92 3.93
CA LEU A 24 8.81 -2.94 3.58
C LEU A 24 8.46 -1.55 4.14
N ASN A 25 7.57 -1.50 5.14
CA ASN A 25 6.98 -0.29 5.68
C ASN A 25 6.15 0.51 4.65
N GLU A 26 5.47 -0.22 3.77
CA GLU A 26 4.49 0.31 2.83
C GLU A 26 3.29 0.96 3.51
N GLY A 27 2.60 1.82 2.77
CA GLY A 27 1.51 2.63 3.27
C GLY A 27 1.99 3.93 3.92
N ASP A 28 1.08 4.53 4.68
CA ASP A 28 1.28 5.85 5.31
C ASP A 28 1.88 6.90 4.35
N THR A 29 1.38 6.87 3.11
CA THR A 29 1.82 7.75 2.02
C THR A 29 1.25 9.15 2.21
N PRO A 30 1.92 10.20 1.71
CA PRO A 30 1.44 11.57 1.83
C PRO A 30 0.03 11.76 1.27
N LEU A 31 -0.76 12.60 1.92
CA LEU A 31 -1.99 13.17 1.38
C LEU A 31 -1.72 14.64 1.08
N VAL A 32 -1.44 14.95 -0.19
CA VAL A 32 -0.92 16.25 -0.62
C VAL A 32 -2.08 17.14 -1.08
N ARG A 33 -2.29 18.26 -0.39
CA ARG A 33 -3.29 19.28 -0.76
C ARG A 33 -2.85 20.02 -2.03
N ALA A 34 -3.78 20.26 -2.95
CA ALA A 34 -3.50 20.83 -4.27
C ALA A 34 -4.30 22.12 -4.55
N ASP A 35 -4.03 23.18 -3.77
CA ASP A 35 -4.83 24.42 -3.79
C ASP A 35 -4.90 25.12 -5.15
N LYS A 36 -3.77 25.20 -5.87
CA LYS A 36 -3.72 25.86 -7.20
C LYS A 36 -4.62 25.13 -8.20
N LEU A 37 -4.48 23.81 -8.26
CA LEU A 37 -5.25 22.98 -9.17
C LEU A 37 -6.73 22.94 -8.78
N ALA A 38 -7.03 22.97 -7.47
CA ALA A 38 -8.39 23.07 -6.98
C ALA A 38 -9.09 24.34 -7.46
N GLY A 39 -8.40 25.50 -7.39
CA GLY A 39 -8.91 26.78 -7.87
C GLY A 39 -9.18 26.81 -9.38
N GLU A 40 -8.41 26.04 -10.16
CA GLU A 40 -8.54 25.98 -11.63
C GLU A 40 -9.59 24.96 -12.10
N LEU A 41 -9.64 23.76 -11.48
CA LEU A 41 -10.43 22.63 -11.99
C LEU A 41 -11.71 22.37 -11.21
N CYS A 42 -11.77 22.70 -9.92
CA CYS A 42 -12.92 22.42 -9.07
C CYS A 42 -13.18 23.54 -8.05
N PRO A 43 -13.54 24.77 -8.50
CA PRO A 43 -13.82 25.90 -7.60
C PRO A 43 -14.87 25.54 -6.54
N GLY A 44 -14.55 25.80 -5.27
CA GLY A 44 -15.42 25.47 -4.13
C GLY A 44 -15.27 24.06 -3.57
N ALA A 45 -14.39 23.22 -4.14
CA ALA A 45 -14.04 21.92 -3.59
C ALA A 45 -12.56 21.86 -3.18
N GLU A 46 -12.24 21.02 -2.19
CA GLU A 46 -10.86 20.71 -1.84
C GLU A 46 -10.34 19.54 -2.68
N LEU A 47 -9.10 19.66 -3.17
CA LEU A 47 -8.43 18.60 -3.93
C LEU A 47 -7.21 18.10 -3.18
N TYR A 48 -7.10 16.77 -3.08
CA TYR A 48 -5.96 16.11 -2.46
C TYR A 48 -5.46 14.96 -3.33
N PHE A 49 -4.14 14.78 -3.37
CA PHE A 49 -3.49 13.62 -3.99
C PHE A 49 -3.04 12.65 -2.90
N LYS A 50 -3.55 11.41 -2.95
CA LYS A 50 -2.99 10.31 -2.17
C LYS A 50 -1.77 9.78 -2.92
N PHE A 51 -0.57 10.19 -2.50
CA PHE A 51 0.64 9.98 -3.29
C PHE A 51 1.24 8.57 -3.10
N GLU A 52 0.65 7.59 -3.78
CA GLU A 52 1.03 6.18 -3.70
C GLU A 52 2.39 5.83 -4.33
N GLY A 53 2.97 6.76 -5.10
CA GLY A 53 4.34 6.63 -5.59
C GLY A 53 5.40 6.68 -4.49
N ALA A 54 5.03 7.06 -3.27
CA ALA A 54 5.92 7.06 -2.10
C ALA A 54 5.96 5.71 -1.34
N ASN A 55 5.30 4.67 -1.85
CA ASN A 55 5.48 3.31 -1.37
C ASN A 55 6.87 2.75 -1.78
N PRO A 56 7.39 1.73 -1.09
CA PRO A 56 8.73 1.17 -1.31
C PRO A 56 9.11 0.85 -2.77
N THR A 57 8.19 0.32 -3.58
CA THR A 57 8.42 -0.02 -5.00
C THR A 57 7.91 1.05 -5.96
N GLY A 58 7.41 2.17 -5.45
CA GLY A 58 6.87 3.26 -6.26
C GLY A 58 5.41 3.06 -6.71
N SER A 59 4.68 2.14 -6.09
CA SER A 59 3.31 1.80 -6.50
C SER A 59 2.42 1.44 -5.31
N PHE A 60 1.11 1.68 -5.44
CA PHE A 60 0.12 1.25 -4.45
C PHE A 60 0.06 -0.27 -4.26
N LYS A 61 0.62 -1.04 -5.19
CA LYS A 61 0.60 -2.51 -5.18
C LYS A 61 1.30 -3.10 -3.98
N ASP A 62 2.25 -2.38 -3.38
CA ASP A 62 2.91 -2.79 -2.13
C ASP A 62 1.89 -3.08 -1.02
N ARG A 63 0.80 -2.30 -0.95
CA ARG A 63 -0.27 -2.49 0.03
C ARG A 63 -0.97 -3.84 -0.07
N GLY A 64 -1.13 -4.34 -1.29
CA GLY A 64 -1.70 -5.67 -1.52
C GLY A 64 -0.66 -6.75 -1.36
N MET A 65 0.56 -6.52 -1.87
CA MET A 65 1.65 -7.48 -1.87
C MET A 65 2.13 -7.83 -0.47
N THR A 66 2.22 -6.86 0.46
CA THR A 66 2.53 -7.15 1.87
C THR A 66 1.60 -8.21 2.45
N MET A 67 0.29 -8.09 2.23
CA MET A 67 -0.70 -9.08 2.69
C MET A 67 -0.58 -10.40 1.92
N ALA A 68 -0.55 -10.35 0.59
CA ALA A 68 -0.53 -11.55 -0.24
C ALA A 68 0.72 -12.41 0.03
N ILE A 69 1.89 -11.79 0.10
CA ILE A 69 3.16 -12.47 0.35
C ILE A 69 3.22 -13.01 1.79
N SER A 70 2.78 -12.22 2.77
CA SER A 70 2.73 -12.70 4.16
C SER A 70 1.84 -13.95 4.31
N LYS A 71 0.66 -13.95 3.67
CA LYS A 71 -0.24 -15.12 3.66
C LYS A 71 0.30 -16.30 2.85
N ALA A 72 1.02 -16.05 1.76
CA ALA A 72 1.67 -17.10 0.98
C ALA A 72 2.77 -17.80 1.79
N VAL A 73 3.55 -17.05 2.57
CA VAL A 73 4.55 -17.63 3.47
C VAL A 73 3.90 -18.39 4.63
N GLU A 74 2.83 -17.85 5.22
CA GLU A 74 2.04 -18.55 6.24
C GLU A 74 1.48 -19.89 5.72
N SER A 75 1.08 -19.97 4.45
CA SER A 75 0.59 -21.21 3.84
C SER A 75 1.68 -22.19 3.38
N GLY A 76 2.97 -21.87 3.61
CA GLY A 76 4.10 -22.71 3.23
C GLY A 76 4.50 -22.61 1.75
N SER A 77 4.04 -21.58 1.04
CA SER A 77 4.41 -21.36 -0.37
C SER A 77 5.90 -21.06 -0.50
N ARG A 78 6.58 -21.73 -1.45
CA ARG A 78 8.01 -21.54 -1.72
C ARG A 78 8.31 -20.61 -2.90
N GLY A 79 7.27 -20.15 -3.58
CA GLY A 79 7.36 -19.26 -4.72
C GLY A 79 6.03 -18.59 -4.98
N VAL A 80 6.08 -17.44 -5.64
CA VAL A 80 4.92 -16.67 -6.10
C VAL A 80 5.11 -16.32 -7.56
N ILE A 81 4.01 -16.22 -8.30
CA ILE A 81 4.00 -15.86 -9.72
C ILE A 81 2.84 -14.91 -9.98
N CYS A 82 3.04 -13.95 -10.87
CA CYS A 82 1.96 -13.12 -11.39
C CYS A 82 2.16 -12.92 -12.90
N ALA A 83 1.05 -12.80 -13.62
CA ALA A 83 1.08 -12.05 -14.87
C ALA A 83 1.11 -10.57 -14.50
N SER A 84 1.80 -9.73 -15.27
CA SER A 84 1.84 -8.31 -14.99
C SER A 84 2.21 -7.50 -16.23
N THR A 85 1.70 -6.29 -16.30
CA THR A 85 2.12 -5.24 -17.23
C THR A 85 3.25 -4.35 -16.68
N GLY A 86 3.67 -4.59 -15.43
CA GLY A 86 4.66 -3.77 -14.70
C GLY A 86 4.40 -3.83 -13.19
N ASN A 87 3.95 -2.72 -12.59
CA ASN A 87 3.87 -2.52 -11.13
C ASN A 87 3.02 -3.54 -10.35
N THR A 88 1.99 -4.11 -10.97
CA THR A 88 1.41 -5.47 -10.78
C THR A 88 -0.07 -5.44 -11.17
N SER A 89 -0.47 -6.24 -12.16
CA SER A 89 -1.86 -6.37 -12.63
C SER A 89 -2.16 -7.83 -12.88
#